data_AF-A0A841FAS9-F1
#
_entry.id   AF-A0A841FAS9-F1
#
_cell.length_a   1.000
_cell.length_b   1.000
_cell.length_c   1.000
_cell.angle_alpha   90.00
_cell.angle_beta   90.00
_cell.angle_gamma   90.00
#
_symmetry.space_group_name_H-M   'P 1'
#
loop_
_entity.id
_entity.type
_entity.pdbx_description
1 polymer ?
#
loop_
_entity_poly.entity_id
_entity_poly.type
_entity_poly.pdbx_seq_one_letter_code
_entity_poly.pdbx_strand_id
1 'polypeptide(L)'
;MAHVEIINETTLRLTLGLEDAASMIQIAQREQATYAQEIITIYEKMPVFEFTHFCFYAYESARLFERVLEMGPKSYLSFSLDAPDSFFYALYGGMAALYESSVKLIQQTSTATTVSTESDVKINA
;
A
#
# COMPACT_ATOMS: atom_id res chain seq x y z
N MET A 1 -15.58 -4.12 7.24
CA MET A 1 -15.51 -2.66 7.01
C MET A 1 -14.75 -2.08 8.17
N ALA A 2 -13.67 -1.39 7.85
CA ALA A 2 -12.78 -0.78 8.83
C ALA A 2 -13.59 0.10 9.77
N HIS A 3 -13.40 -0.09 11.07
CA HIS A 3 -14.02 0.74 12.09
C HIS A 3 -13.00 1.74 12.60
N VAL A 4 -13.36 3.02 12.54
CA VAL A 4 -12.53 4.13 13.01
C VAL A 4 -13.20 4.70 14.26
N GLU A 5 -12.48 4.66 15.37
CA GLU A 5 -12.90 5.26 16.63
C GLU A 5 -11.98 6.45 16.96
N ILE A 6 -12.55 7.63 17.10
CA ILE A 6 -11.84 8.83 17.57
C ILE A 6 -11.83 8.78 19.10
N ILE A 7 -10.69 8.43 19.68
CA ILE A 7 -10.52 8.36 21.14
C ILE A 7 -10.45 9.77 21.74
N ASN A 8 -9.75 10.68 21.06
CA ASN A 8 -9.67 12.11 21.39
C ASN A 8 -9.15 12.91 20.18
N GLU A 9 -8.98 14.22 20.34
CA GLU A 9 -8.51 15.16 19.30
C GLU A 9 -7.16 14.77 18.66
N THR A 10 -6.39 13.89 19.29
CA THR A 10 -5.03 13.51 18.87
C THR A 10 -4.84 12.01 18.64
N THR A 11 -5.81 11.18 19.02
CA THR A 11 -5.66 9.72 19.08
C THR A 11 -6.79 9.00 18.34
N LEU A 12 -6.41 8.13 17.40
CA LEU A 12 -7.31 7.22 16.71
C LEU A 12 -7.13 5.77 17.15
N ARG A 13 -8.22 5.02 17.15
CA ARG A 13 -8.19 3.56 17.15
C ARG A 13 -8.82 3.06 15.87
N LEU A 14 -8.09 2.22 15.16
CA LEU A 14 -8.52 1.56 13.94
C LEU A 14 -8.71 0.09 14.26
N THR A 15 -9.88 -0.45 13.94
CA THR A 15 -10.15 -1.88 14.03
C THR A 15 -10.42 -2.42 12.63
N LEU A 16 -9.63 -3.41 12.21
CA LEU A 16 -9.74 -4.04 10.89
C LEU A 16 -10.08 -5.52 11.01
N GLY A 17 -10.88 -5.99 10.07
CA GLY A 17 -11.21 -7.41 9.90
C GLY A 17 -10.62 -7.98 8.62
N LEU A 18 -10.78 -9.30 8.45
CA LEU A 18 -10.35 -10.03 7.26
C LEU A 18 -10.96 -9.44 5.96
N GLU A 19 -12.19 -8.96 6.03
CA GLU A 19 -12.90 -8.32 4.92
C GLU A 19 -12.20 -7.05 4.44
N ASP A 20 -11.51 -6.35 5.34
CA ASP A 20 -10.76 -5.14 5.00
C ASP A 20 -9.46 -5.50 4.28
N ALA A 21 -8.78 -6.59 4.67
CA ALA A 21 -7.66 -7.13 3.91
C ALA A 21 -8.10 -7.53 2.50
N ALA A 22 -9.23 -8.24 2.37
CA ALA A 22 -9.78 -8.62 1.07
C ALA A 22 -10.07 -7.38 0.21
N SER A 23 -10.64 -6.34 0.81
CA SER A 23 -10.93 -5.06 0.13
C SER A 23 -9.65 -4.35 -0.33
N MET A 24 -8.61 -4.31 0.51
CA MET A 24 -7.29 -3.79 0.14
C MET A 24 -6.71 -4.53 -1.06
N ILE A 25 -6.79 -5.86 -1.08
CA ILE A 25 -6.27 -6.68 -2.17
C ILE A 25 -7.04 -6.41 -3.47
N GLN A 26 -8.36 -6.33 -3.41
CA GLN A 26 -9.20 -6.03 -4.59
C GLN A 26 -8.90 -4.65 -5.18
N ILE A 27 -8.71 -3.63 -4.33
CA ILE A 27 -8.33 -2.29 -4.77
C ILE A 27 -6.93 -2.31 -5.40
N ALA A 28 -5.97 -2.94 -4.72
CA ALA A 28 -4.60 -3.08 -5.22
C ALA A 28 -4.56 -3.80 -6.58
N GLN A 29 -5.38 -4.81 -6.79
CA GLN A 29 -5.47 -5.50 -8.08
C GLN A 29 -6.12 -4.62 -9.16
N ARG A 30 -7.25 -3.97 -8.86
CA ARG A 30 -7.97 -3.13 -9.83
C ARG A 30 -7.16 -1.91 -10.27
N GLU A 31 -6.42 -1.33 -9.34
CA GLU A 31 -5.67 -0.08 -9.51
C GLU A 31 -4.16 -0.33 -9.42
N GLN A 32 -3.71 -1.49 -9.90
CA GLN A 32 -2.36 -1.99 -9.66
C GLN A 32 -1.24 -1.04 -10.11
N ALA A 33 -1.41 -0.34 -11.23
CA ALA A 33 -0.43 0.66 -11.67
C ALA A 33 -0.23 1.80 -10.64
N THR A 34 -1.29 2.20 -9.94
CA THR A 34 -1.24 3.27 -8.91
C THR A 34 -0.53 2.80 -7.64
N TYR A 35 -0.72 1.54 -7.27
CA TYR A 35 -0.27 0.96 -6.00
C TYR A 35 0.93 0.01 -6.15
N ALA A 36 1.52 -0.13 -7.34
CA ALA A 36 2.59 -1.09 -7.61
C ALA A 36 3.74 -1.01 -6.60
N GLN A 37 4.17 0.20 -6.26
CA GLN A 37 5.25 0.40 -5.29
C GLN A 37 4.84 -0.03 -3.87
N GLU A 38 3.59 0.20 -3.46
CA GLU A 38 3.10 -0.18 -2.15
C GLU A 38 2.91 -1.70 -2.04
N ILE A 39 2.43 -2.35 -3.11
CA ILE A 39 2.33 -3.81 -3.20
C ILE A 39 3.70 -4.45 -2.97
N ILE A 40 4.72 -3.95 -3.65
CA ILE A 40 6.12 -4.41 -3.51
C ILE A 40 6.60 -4.19 -2.08
N THR A 41 6.44 -2.97 -1.55
CA THR A 41 6.87 -2.64 -0.19
C THR A 41 6.20 -3.53 0.85
N ILE A 42 4.88 -3.71 0.79
CA ILE A 42 4.14 -4.53 1.74
C ILE A 42 4.63 -5.98 1.68
N TYR A 43 4.75 -6.55 0.47
CA TYR A 43 5.25 -7.92 0.30
C TYR A 43 6.67 -8.10 0.86
N GLU A 44 7.60 -7.18 0.58
CA GLU A 44 8.99 -7.33 1.00
C GLU A 44 9.21 -7.05 2.49
N LYS A 45 8.44 -6.10 3.06
CA LYS A 45 8.68 -5.63 4.43
C LYS A 45 7.87 -6.38 5.47
N MET A 46 6.65 -6.84 5.18
CA MET A 46 5.85 -7.56 6.18
C MET A 46 6.61 -8.72 6.86
N PRO A 47 7.33 -9.61 6.14
CA PRO A 47 8.09 -10.69 6.79
C PRO A 47 9.20 -10.20 7.74
N VAL A 48 9.80 -9.05 7.45
CA VAL A 48 10.83 -8.43 8.31
C VAL A 48 10.26 -7.96 9.65
N PHE A 49 8.97 -7.64 9.67
CA PHE A 49 8.22 -7.21 10.85
C PHE A 49 7.31 -8.31 11.41
N GLU A 50 7.69 -9.57 11.22
CA GLU A 50 6.94 -10.73 11.73
C GLU A 50 5.47 -10.73 11.28
N PHE A 51 5.18 -10.14 10.12
CA PHE A 51 3.87 -9.96 9.50
C PHE A 51 2.92 -9.02 10.26
N THR A 52 2.72 -9.22 11.56
CA THR A 52 1.72 -8.54 12.38
C THR A 52 2.19 -7.22 12.99
N HIS A 53 3.52 -6.97 13.02
CA HIS A 53 4.10 -5.72 13.52
C HIS A 53 4.39 -4.70 12.41
N PHE A 54 3.87 -4.94 11.20
CA PHE A 54 4.11 -4.06 10.06
C PHE A 54 3.38 -2.72 10.20
N CYS A 55 4.12 -1.62 10.05
CA CYS A 55 3.55 -0.26 10.06
C CYS A 55 3.47 0.31 8.64
N PHE A 56 2.24 0.50 8.13
CA PHE A 56 1.99 1.05 6.79
C PHE A 56 2.59 2.44 6.54
N TYR A 57 2.85 3.22 7.60
CA TYR A 57 3.37 4.59 7.51
C TYR A 57 4.89 4.67 7.46
N ALA A 58 5.61 3.59 7.80
CA ALA A 58 7.07 3.62 7.88
C ALA A 58 7.77 3.62 6.50
N TYR A 59 7.10 3.14 5.44
CA TYR A 59 7.72 2.88 4.14
C TYR A 59 6.91 3.40 2.94
N GLU A 60 6.22 4.55 3.11
CA GLU A 60 5.39 5.15 2.05
C GLU A 60 4.33 4.19 1.47
N SER A 61 3.90 3.20 2.25
CA SER A 61 2.90 2.18 1.87
C SER A 61 1.50 2.49 2.40
N ALA A 62 1.25 3.75 2.76
CA ALA A 62 0.04 4.15 3.48
C ALA A 62 -1.13 4.50 2.55
N ARG A 63 -0.92 4.78 1.26
CA ARG A 63 -2.00 5.30 0.40
C ARG A 63 -3.07 4.24 0.14
N LEU A 64 -2.67 2.99 -0.12
CA LEU A 64 -3.61 1.87 -0.24
C LEU A 64 -4.40 1.67 1.05
N PHE A 65 -3.74 1.81 2.20
CA PHE A 65 -4.36 1.71 3.51
C PHE A 65 -5.39 2.83 3.75
N GLU A 66 -4.98 4.08 3.54
CA GLU A 66 -5.81 5.29 3.62
C GLU A 66 -7.01 5.22 2.66
N ARG A 67 -6.81 4.65 1.48
CA ARG A 67 -7.87 4.46 0.49
C ARG A 67 -9.00 3.57 1.01
N VAL A 68 -8.68 2.55 1.81
CA VAL A 68 -9.67 1.64 2.43
C VAL A 68 -10.32 2.28 3.66
N LEU A 69 -9.56 3.07 4.42
CA LEU A 69 -10.13 3.80 5.56
C LEU A 69 -11.00 4.99 5.13
N GLU A 70 -10.93 5.42 3.87
CA GLU A 70 -11.56 6.63 3.33
C GLU A 70 -11.21 7.91 4.12
N MET A 71 -10.07 7.88 4.82
CA MET A 71 -9.57 8.99 5.62
C MET A 71 -8.04 9.05 5.57
N GLY A 72 -7.48 10.22 5.92
CA GLY A 72 -6.06 10.42 6.16
C GLY A 72 -5.73 10.49 7.65
N PRO A 73 -5.29 9.40 8.31
CA PRO A 73 -4.90 9.37 9.71
C PRO A 73 -3.74 10.29 10.08
N LYS A 74 -2.97 10.78 9.09
CA LYS A 74 -1.86 11.74 9.31
C LYS A 74 -2.29 13.03 10.01
N SER A 75 -3.60 13.30 10.06
CA SER A 75 -4.22 14.40 10.80
C SER A 75 -4.13 14.23 12.33
N TYR A 76 -3.80 13.03 12.82
CA TYR A 76 -3.77 12.66 14.23
C TYR A 76 -2.35 12.35 14.70
N LEU A 77 -2.01 12.73 15.94
CA LEU A 77 -0.66 12.58 16.51
C LEU A 77 -0.33 11.13 16.89
N SER A 78 -1.35 10.29 17.09
CA SER A 78 -1.21 8.90 17.46
C SER A 78 -2.36 8.07 16.88
N PHE A 79 -2.07 6.86 16.44
CA PHE A 79 -3.10 5.87 16.15
C PHE A 79 -2.68 4.47 16.62
N SER A 80 -3.68 3.67 17.01
CA SER A 80 -3.51 2.24 17.27
C SER A 80 -4.25 1.46 16.20
N LEU A 81 -3.65 0.35 15.75
CA LEU A 81 -4.27 -0.58 14.82
C LEU A 81 -4.52 -1.89 15.55
N ASP A 82 -5.78 -2.28 15.61
CA ASP A 82 -6.23 -3.57 16.12
C ASP A 82 -6.75 -4.40 14.94
N ALA A 83 -6.05 -5.49 14.63
CA ALA A 83 -6.41 -6.38 13.54
C ALA A 83 -6.01 -7.81 13.90
N PRO A 84 -6.82 -8.82 13.55
CA PRO A 84 -6.46 -10.21 13.79
C PRO A 84 -5.31 -10.64 12.89
N ASP A 85 -4.50 -11.62 13.31
CA ASP A 85 -3.45 -12.22 12.48
C ASP A 85 -3.93 -12.62 11.07
N SER A 86 -5.17 -13.08 10.96
CA SER A 86 -5.80 -13.45 9.68
C SER A 86 -5.85 -12.28 8.69
N PHE A 87 -6.01 -11.04 9.16
CA PHE A 87 -5.91 -9.84 8.32
C PHE A 87 -4.52 -9.74 7.70
N PHE A 88 -3.46 -9.83 8.50
CA PHE A 88 -2.09 -9.68 8.04
C PHE A 88 -1.67 -10.79 7.09
N TYR A 89 -1.99 -12.05 7.40
CA TYR A 89 -1.66 -13.18 6.53
C TYR A 89 -2.44 -13.15 5.21
N ALA A 90 -3.72 -12.78 5.24
CA ALA A 90 -4.50 -12.62 4.01
C ALA A 90 -3.94 -11.49 3.14
N LEU A 91 -3.64 -10.33 3.75
CA LEU A 91 -3.05 -9.20 3.06
C LEU A 91 -1.72 -9.59 2.41
N TYR A 92 -0.81 -10.21 3.17
CA TYR A 92 0.47 -10.68 2.66
C TYR A 92 0.29 -11.63 1.47
N GLY A 93 -0.56 -12.64 1.61
CA GLY A 93 -0.84 -13.59 0.52
C GLY A 93 -1.39 -12.93 -0.74
N GLY A 94 -2.28 -11.94 -0.57
CA GLY A 94 -2.80 -11.16 -1.68
C GLY A 94 -1.75 -10.29 -2.37
N MET A 95 -0.88 -9.61 -1.60
CA MET A 95 0.22 -8.83 -2.17
C MET A 95 1.26 -9.71 -2.86
N ALA A 96 1.54 -10.90 -2.32
CA ALA A 96 2.41 -11.89 -2.95
C ALA A 96 1.90 -12.30 -4.35
N ALA A 97 0.59 -12.48 -4.51
CA ALA A 97 -0.02 -12.81 -5.80
C ALA A 97 0.11 -11.67 -6.84
N LEU A 98 0.29 -10.42 -6.40
CA LEU A 98 0.41 -9.23 -7.25
C LEU A 98 1.86 -8.75 -7.42
N TYR A 99 2.82 -9.35 -6.72
CA TYR A 99 4.20 -8.84 -6.62
C TYR A 99 4.91 -8.77 -7.98
N GLU A 100 5.02 -9.91 -8.67
CA GLU A 100 5.79 -10.02 -9.92
C GLU A 100 5.25 -9.11 -11.03
N SER A 101 3.93 -8.98 -11.14
CA SER A 101 3.31 -8.08 -12.12
C SER A 101 3.51 -6.61 -11.74
N SER A 102 3.53 -6.28 -10.44
CA SER A 102 3.83 -4.92 -9.96
C SER A 102 5.27 -4.51 -10.25
N VAL A 103 6.23 -5.42 -10.07
CA VAL A 103 7.64 -5.17 -10.41
C VAL A 103 7.80 -4.84 -11.90
N LYS A 104 7.14 -5.61 -12.77
CA LYS A 104 7.17 -5.37 -14.22
C LYS A 104 6.57 -4.01 -14.60
N LEU A 105 5.47 -3.60 -13.97
CA LEU A 105 4.84 -2.31 -14.23
C LEU A 105 5.79 -1.12 -13.93
N ILE A 106 6.53 -1.19 -12.82
CA ILE A 106 7.51 -0.14 -12.47
C ILE A 106 8.68 -0.12 -13.47
N GLN A 107 9.18 -1.29 -13.87
CA GLN A 107 10.27 -1.40 -14.85
C GLN A 107 9.87 -0.85 -16.22
N GLN A 108 8.63 -1.12 -16.66
CA GLN A 108 8.08 -0.62 -17.93
C GLN A 108 7.87 0.90 -17.91
N THR A 109 7.42 1.45 -16.79
CA THR A 109 7.26 2.90 -16.62
C THR A 109 8.62 3.62 -16.66
N SER A 110 9.64 3.01 -16.05
CA SER A 110 11.00 3.55 -16.03
C SER A 110 11.67 3.54 -17.40
N THR A 111 11.39 2.52 -18.22
CA THR A 111 11.92 2.41 -19.59
C THR A 111 11.19 3.33 -20.58
N ALA A 112 9.91 3.60 -20.38
CA ALA A 112 9.17 4.55 -21.21
C ALA A 112 9.68 6.00 -21.04
N THR A 113 10.00 6.42 -19.82
CA THR A 113 10.52 7.77 -19.53
C THR A 113 11.90 8.04 -20.14
N THR A 114 12.75 7.02 -20.24
CA THR A 114 14.07 7.13 -20.89
C THR A 114 14.00 7.27 -22.41
N VAL A 115 12.98 6.69 -23.07
CA VAL A 115 12.85 6.75 -24.53
C VAL A 115 12.26 8.10 -24.99
N SER A 116 11.42 8.74 -24.16
CA SER A 116 10.87 10.07 -24.45
C SER A 116 11.93 11.18 -24.39
N THR A 117 12.97 11.03 -23.56
CA THR A 117 14.01 12.06 -23.39
C THR A 117 15.11 12.00 -24.45
N GLU A 118 15.37 10.85 -25.06
CA GLU A 118 16.35 10.76 -26.18
C GLU A 118 15.78 11.22 -27.53
N SER A 119 14.46 11.21 -27.69
CA SER A 119 13.81 11.57 -28.96
C SER A 119 13.75 13.09 -29.20
N ASP A 120 13.77 13.90 -28.13
CA ASP A 120 13.72 15.37 -28.21
C ASP A 120 15.10 16.03 -28.41
N VAL A 121 16.21 15.30 -28.21
CA VAL A 121 17.57 15.87 -28.35
C VAL A 121 18.07 15.84 -29.79
N LYS A 122 17.49 15.03 -30.69
CA LYS A 122 18.01 14.84 -32.06
C LYS A 122 17.45 15.78 -33.13
N ILE A 123 16.63 16.78 -32.79
CA ILE A 123 16.04 17.69 -33.80
C ILE A 123 16.81 19.02 -33.95
N ASN A 124 17.77 19.34 -33.07
CA ASN A 124 18.56 20.59 -33.14
C ASN A 124 20.07 20.35 -33.21
N ALA A 125 20.55 19.63 -34.24
CA ALA A 125 21.97 19.56 -34.59
C ALA A 125 22.19 19.89 -36.07
#